data_AF-A0A150QAU4-F1
#
_entry.id   AF-A0A150QAU4-F1
#
_cell.length_a   1.000
_cell.length_b   1.000
_cell.length_c   1.000
_cell.angle_alpha   90.00
_cell.angle_beta   90.00
_cell.angle_gamma   90.00
#
_symmetry.space_group_name_H-M   'P 1'
#
loop_
_entity.id
_entity.type
_entity.pdbx_description
1 polymer ?
#
loop_
_entity_poly.entity_id
_entity_poly.type
_entity_poly.pdbx_seq_one_letter_code
_entity_poly.pdbx_strand_id
1 'polypeptide(L)'
;MSSQRPEPDDVDPILEARVDHAVAPYADLLPAQDLEALRALTARFLATHPVAAPPVDRLRPRTPPTSSGEVERRDPAALAEAARRLAARATATPRRGRGGSR
;
A
#
# COMPACT_ATOMS: atom_id res chain seq x y z
N MET A 1 16.24 -24.86 24.15
CA MET A 1 16.46 -23.57 23.48
C MET A 1 15.14 -22.82 23.57
N SER A 2 15.11 -21.76 24.37
CA SER A 2 13.89 -20.98 24.62
C SER A 2 13.49 -20.23 23.36
N SER A 3 12.42 -20.68 22.71
CA SER A 3 11.78 -19.91 21.65
C SER A 3 11.20 -18.65 22.29
N GLN A 4 11.74 -17.49 21.93
CA GLN A 4 11.13 -16.19 22.25
C GLN A 4 9.69 -16.22 21.73
N ARG A 5 8.74 -16.10 22.65
CA ARG A 5 7.35 -15.78 22.34
C ARG A 5 7.37 -14.38 21.73
N PRO A 6 6.77 -14.14 20.55
CA PRO A 6 6.72 -12.79 19.99
C PRO A 6 6.02 -11.88 21.00
N GLU A 7 6.72 -10.82 21.42
CA GLU A 7 6.20 -9.79 22.30
C GLU A 7 4.92 -9.18 21.70
N PRO A 8 3.91 -8.84 22.52
CA PRO A 8 2.68 -8.22 22.03
C PRO A 8 2.91 -6.73 21.70
N ASP A 9 2.27 -6.26 20.63
CA ASP A 9 1.95 -4.85 20.34
C ASP A 9 3.09 -3.89 19.94
N ASP A 10 3.74 -4.13 18.80
CA ASP A 10 4.15 -3.02 17.92
C ASP A 10 3.00 -2.73 16.95
N VAL A 11 2.00 -1.98 17.41
CA VAL A 11 0.94 -1.53 16.52
C VAL A 11 1.53 -0.49 15.57
N ASP A 12 1.43 -0.74 14.27
CA ASP A 12 2.04 0.13 13.25
C ASP A 12 1.35 1.51 13.22
N PRO A 13 2.03 2.59 13.66
CA PRO A 13 1.38 3.89 13.85
C PRO A 13 0.93 4.51 12.52
N ILE A 14 1.57 4.14 11.41
CA ILE A 14 1.15 4.59 10.07
C ILE A 14 -0.13 3.88 9.68
N LEU A 15 -0.24 2.58 9.96
CA LEU A 15 -1.44 1.81 9.68
C LEU A 15 -2.61 2.30 10.56
N GLU A 16 -2.39 2.49 11.86
CA GLU A 16 -3.42 2.98 12.79
C GLU A 16 -3.99 4.33 12.35
N ALA A 17 -3.12 5.31 12.04
CA ALA A 17 -3.56 6.61 11.59
C ALA A 17 -4.44 6.55 10.32
N ARG A 18 -4.20 5.56 9.45
CA ARG A 18 -5.01 5.33 8.24
C ARG A 18 -6.32 4.64 8.55
N VAL A 19 -6.32 3.69 9.48
CA VAL A 19 -7.54 3.04 9.98
C VAL A 19 -8.44 4.08 10.64
N ASP A 20 -7.91 4.89 11.54
CA ASP A 20 -8.66 5.95 12.22
C ASP A 20 -9.24 6.95 11.22
N HIS A 21 -8.45 7.41 10.25
CA HIS A 21 -8.94 8.29 9.20
C HIS A 21 -10.05 7.65 8.34
N ALA A 22 -9.92 6.36 8.02
CA ALA A 22 -10.91 5.64 7.21
C ALA A 22 -12.22 5.37 7.96
N VAL A 23 -12.15 5.16 9.28
CA VAL A 23 -13.30 4.85 10.12
C VAL A 23 -13.99 6.11 10.65
N ALA A 24 -13.28 7.23 10.76
CA ALA A 24 -13.82 8.50 11.29
C ALA A 24 -15.20 8.92 10.72
N PRO A 25 -15.50 8.77 9.42
CA PRO A 25 -16.82 9.13 8.88
C PRO A 25 -17.99 8.32 9.46
N TYR A 26 -17.73 7.18 10.09
CA TYR A 26 -18.75 6.27 10.63
C TYR A 26 -18.89 6.37 12.15
N ALA A 27 -18.06 7.17 12.83
CA ALA A 27 -17.95 7.19 14.28
C ALA A 27 -19.27 7.46 15.01
N ASP A 28 -20.13 8.32 14.44
CA ASP A 28 -21.43 8.67 15.03
C ASP A 28 -22.60 7.85 14.46
N LEU A 29 -22.34 7.01 13.45
CA LEU A 29 -23.36 6.25 12.72
C LEU A 29 -23.47 4.80 13.16
N LEU A 30 -22.39 4.24 13.69
CA LEU A 30 -22.28 2.83 14.04
C LEU A 30 -22.15 2.64 15.56
N PRO A 31 -22.78 1.59 16.13
CA PRO A 31 -22.48 1.15 17.48
C PRO A 31 -20.99 0.86 17.68
N ALA A 32 -20.51 0.99 18.92
CA ALA A 32 -19.09 0.77 19.26
C ALA A 32 -18.57 -0.60 18.78
N GLN A 33 -19.37 -1.66 18.94
CA GLN A 33 -19.00 -3.01 18.50
C GLN A 33 -18.79 -3.10 16.98
N ASP A 34 -19.63 -2.43 16.21
CA ASP A 34 -19.53 -2.41 14.74
C ASP A 34 -18.34 -1.54 14.28
N LEU A 35 -18.04 -0.45 15.00
CA LEU A 35 -16.84 0.35 14.75
C LEU A 35 -15.55 -0.43 15.00
N GLU A 36 -15.49 -1.22 16.07
CA GLU A 36 -14.34 -2.08 16.35
C GLU A 36 -14.17 -3.15 15.26
N ALA A 37 -15.26 -3.77 14.83
CA ALA A 37 -15.23 -4.72 13.72
C ALA A 37 -14.76 -4.06 12.41
N LEU A 38 -15.24 -2.85 12.12
CA LEU A 38 -14.83 -2.07 10.95
C LEU A 38 -13.36 -1.66 11.02
N ARG A 39 -12.86 -1.25 12.20
CA ARG A 39 -11.43 -0.96 12.44
C ARG A 39 -10.57 -2.19 12.14
N ALA A 40 -10.92 -3.34 12.70
CA ALA A 40 -10.18 -4.59 12.49
C ALA A 40 -10.18 -5.03 11.01
N LEU A 41 -11.33 -4.94 10.34
CA LEU A 41 -11.45 -5.26 8.92
C LEU A 41 -10.61 -4.31 8.05
N THR A 42 -10.65 -3.01 8.36
CA THR A 42 -9.90 -1.98 7.64
C THR A 42 -8.40 -2.16 7.83
N ALA A 43 -7.95 -2.43 9.06
CA ALA A 43 -6.55 -2.72 9.36
C ALA A 43 -6.06 -3.93 8.53
N ARG A 44 -6.82 -5.03 8.52
CA ARG A 44 -6.50 -6.21 7.71
C ARG A 44 -6.45 -5.90 6.22
N PHE A 45 -7.43 -5.15 5.70
CA PHE A 45 -7.48 -4.78 4.29
C PHE A 45 -6.27 -3.92 3.89
N LEU A 46 -5.96 -2.88 4.66
CA LEU A 46 -4.83 -1.99 4.40
C LEU A 46 -3.48 -2.72 4.52
N ALA A 47 -3.37 -3.72 5.39
CA ALA A 47 -2.13 -4.50 5.56
C ALA A 47 -1.93 -5.58 4.49
N THR A 48 -3.00 -6.19 3.97
CA THR A 48 -2.88 -7.44 3.18
C THR A 48 -3.35 -7.32 1.73
N HIS A 49 -4.21 -6.35 1.41
CA HIS A 49 -4.80 -6.29 0.09
C HIS A 49 -3.78 -5.80 -0.94
N PRO A 50 -3.60 -6.50 -2.09
CA PRO A 50 -2.52 -6.23 -3.05
C PRO A 50 -2.57 -4.83 -3.67
N VAL A 51 -3.73 -4.17 -3.61
CA VAL A 51 -3.90 -2.78 -4.07
C VAL A 51 -3.72 -1.76 -2.95
N ALA A 52 -4.10 -2.10 -1.71
CA ALA A 52 -4.17 -1.15 -0.60
C ALA A 52 -2.87 -1.09 0.22
N ALA A 53 -2.16 -2.21 0.36
CA ALA A 53 -0.88 -2.27 1.07
C ALA A 53 0.23 -1.43 0.42
N PRO A 54 0.45 -1.46 -0.91
CA PRO A 54 1.56 -0.71 -1.49
C PRO A 54 1.48 0.83 -1.31
N PRO A 55 0.30 1.47 -1.34
CA PRO A 55 0.16 2.86 -0.93
C PRO A 55 0.54 3.13 0.54
N VAL A 56 0.14 2.27 1.47
CA VAL A 56 0.46 2.42 2.91
C VAL A 56 1.96 2.30 3.12
N ASP A 57 2.61 1.31 2.50
CA ASP A 57 4.07 1.13 2.62
C ASP A 57 4.89 2.30 2.06
N ARG A 58 4.36 3.01 1.06
CA ARG A 58 5.03 4.21 0.51
C ARG A 58 5.06 5.39 1.48
N LEU A 59 4.20 5.40 2.50
CA LEU A 59 4.18 6.45 3.53
C LEU A 59 5.25 6.23 4.60
N ARG A 60 5.87 5.03 4.65
CA ARG A 60 6.92 4.73 5.61
C ARG A 60 8.17 5.57 5.32
N PRO A 61 8.85 6.10 6.35
CA PRO A 61 10.14 6.76 6.18
C PRO A 61 11.12 5.85 5.45
N ARG A 62 11.82 6.39 4.45
CA ARG A 62 12.94 5.71 3.80
C ARG A 62 14.23 6.09 4.48
N THR A 63 15.15 5.14 4.58
CA THR A 63 16.53 5.44 5.01
C THR A 63 17.13 6.43 4.01
N PRO A 64 17.57 7.62 4.47
CA PRO A 64 18.20 8.58 3.58
C PRO A 64 19.51 7.98 3.04
N PRO A 65 19.89 8.29 1.78
CA PRO A 65 21.15 7.81 1.21
C PRO A 65 22.34 8.38 1.99
N THR A 66 23.38 7.56 2.16
CA THR A 66 24.57 7.90 2.95
C THR A 66 25.53 8.78 2.16
N SER A 67 25.48 8.72 0.83
CA SER A 67 26.34 9.45 -0.07
C SER A 67 25.61 9.88 -1.36
N SER A 68 26.17 10.88 -2.05
CA SER A 68 25.63 11.34 -3.34
C SER A 68 25.83 10.27 -4.41
N GLY A 69 24.73 9.82 -5.02
CA GLY A 69 24.71 8.75 -6.02
C GLY A 69 24.17 7.41 -5.52
N GLU A 70 23.95 7.24 -4.22
CA GLU A 70 23.24 6.08 -3.68
C GLU A 70 21.73 6.20 -3.94
N VAL A 71 21.18 5.18 -4.58
CA VAL A 71 19.74 5.03 -4.79
C VAL A 71 19.30 3.73 -4.14
N GLU A 72 18.35 3.82 -3.20
CA GLU A 72 17.70 2.64 -2.64
C GLU A 72 17.02 1.85 -3.77
N ARG A 73 17.52 0.65 -4.04
CA ARG A 73 16.94 -0.22 -5.09
C ARG A 73 15.65 -0.82 -4.58
N ARG A 74 14.58 -0.67 -5.35
CA ARG A 74 13.33 -1.43 -5.11
C ARG A 74 13.59 -2.92 -5.22
N ASP A 75 12.84 -3.70 -4.46
CA ASP A 75 12.79 -5.15 -4.56
C ASP A 75 12.61 -5.59 -6.03
N PRO A 76 13.46 -6.50 -6.56
CA PRO A 76 13.34 -7.01 -7.92
C PRO A 76 11.95 -7.58 -8.24
N ALA A 77 11.23 -8.15 -7.27
CA ALA A 77 9.86 -8.63 -7.52
C ALA A 77 8.90 -7.46 -7.81
N ALA A 78 9.00 -6.36 -7.07
CA ALA A 78 8.24 -5.13 -7.30
C ALA A 78 8.60 -4.46 -8.63
N LEU A 79 9.87 -4.56 -9.07
CA LEU A 79 10.30 -4.08 -10.38
C LEU A 79 9.68 -4.90 -11.53
N ALA A 80 9.69 -6.23 -11.41
CA ALA A 80 9.07 -7.13 -12.39
C ALA A 80 7.55 -6.90 -12.51
N GLU A 81 6.87 -6.72 -11.38
CA GLU A 81 5.46 -6.33 -11.31
C GLU A 81 5.18 -5.03 -12.06
N ALA A 82 5.99 -3.99 -11.82
CA ALA A 82 5.85 -2.70 -12.49
C ALA A 82 6.08 -2.81 -14.01
N ALA A 83 7.07 -3.60 -14.44
CA ALA A 83 7.34 -3.86 -15.85
C ALA A 83 6.14 -4.54 -16.54
N ARG A 84 5.53 -5.55 -15.90
CA ARG A 84 4.31 -6.20 -16.40
C ARG A 84 3.14 -5.22 -16.56
N ARG A 85 2.91 -4.36 -15.56
CA ARG A 85 1.83 -3.34 -15.62
C ARG A 85 2.07 -2.32 -16.73
N LEU A 86 3.33 -1.89 -16.92
CA LEU A 86 3.69 -0.98 -18.00
C LEU A 86 3.45 -1.61 -19.37
N ALA A 87 3.87 -2.87 -19.56
CA ALA A 87 3.65 -3.62 -20.79
C ALA A 87 2.14 -3.77 -21.10
N ALA A 88 1.32 -4.12 -20.11
CA ALA A 88 -0.12 -4.23 -20.26
C ALA A 88 -0.79 -2.88 -20.64
N ARG A 89 -0.30 -1.76 -20.10
CA ARG A 89 -0.80 -0.43 -20.47
C ARG A 89 -0.39 -0.01 -21.88
N ALA A 90 0.83 -0.37 -22.29
CA ALA A 90 1.33 -0.09 -23.64
C ALA A 90 0.52 -0.84 -24.72
N THR A 91 0.08 -2.07 -24.43
CA THR A 91 -0.75 -2.86 -25.36
C THR A 91 -2.23 -2.46 -25.32
N ALA A 92 -2.72 -1.91 -24.22
CA ALA A 92 -4.11 -1.46 -24.06
C ALA A 92 -4.43 -0.10 -24.70
N THR A 93 -3.42 0.65 -25.20
CA THR A 93 -3.65 1.94 -25.87
C THR A 93 -4.00 1.70 -27.34
N PRO A 94 -5.25 1.90 -27.81
CA PRO A 94 -5.54 1.82 -29.23
C PRO A 94 -4.83 2.98 -29.93
N ARG A 95 -4.09 2.68 -31.02
CA ARG A 95 -3.54 3.69 -31.93
C ARG A 95 -4.67 4.53 -32.54
N ARG A 96 -5.13 5.56 -31.83
CA ARG A 96 -5.99 6.59 -32.42
C ARG A 96 -5.14 7.42 -33.37
N GLY A 97 -5.40 7.26 -34.66
CA GLY A 97 -5.22 8.32 -35.66
C GLY A 97 -3.86 8.42 -36.32
N ARG A 98 -3.60 7.58 -37.34
CA ARG A 98 -2.85 8.03 -38.53
C ARG A 98 -3.80 7.97 -39.73
N GLY A 99 -4.86 8.78 -39.66
CA GLY A 99 -5.66 9.14 -40.82
C GLY A 99 -5.09 10.42 -41.41
N GLY A 100 -4.12 10.26 -42.32
CA GLY A 100 -3.50 11.37 -43.03
C GLY A 100 -3.25 10.97 -44.47
N SER A 101 -3.91 11.70 -45.37
CA SER A 101 -3.55 11.92 -46.76
C SER A 101 -3.80 10.79 -47.75
N ARG A 102 -4.92 10.86 -48.48
CA ARG A 102 -5.00 11.34 -49.88
C ARG A 102 -6.43 11.32 -50.37
#